data_AF-A0A2T4LJS2-F1
#
_entry.id   AF-A0A2T4LJS2-F1
#
_cell.length_a   1.000
_cell.length_b   1.000
_cell.length_c   1.000
_cell.angle_alpha   90.00
_cell.angle_beta   90.00
_cell.angle_gamma   90.00
#
_symmetry.space_group_name_H-M   'P 1'
#
loop_
_entity.id
_entity.type
_entity.pdbx_description
1 polymer ?
#
loop_
_entity_poly.entity_id
_entity_poly.type
_entity_poly.pdbx_seq_one_letter_code
_entity_poly.pdbx_strand_id
1 'polypeptide(L)'
;MSENKGFKFNIIKNDPLDGHKGTNIGSISLDNIAPVFIDVQNQEAFIDIGGMHARASVEKGVKWINDKEIVEGEDAKPYWLCWVTTERGENGPYYAGVTACYLLVNKSIRRGYK
;
A
#
# COMPACT_ATOMS: atom_id res chain seq x y z
N MET A 1 -22.77 20.68 -0.44
CA MET A 1 -22.87 19.37 0.24
C MET A 1 -21.57 18.64 -0.05
N SER A 2 -20.64 18.64 0.89
CA SER A 2 -19.38 17.90 0.77
C SER A 2 -19.71 16.41 0.73
N GLU A 3 -19.48 15.77 -0.42
CA GLU A 3 -19.57 14.31 -0.53
C GLU A 3 -18.61 13.69 0.48
N ASN A 4 -19.17 13.15 1.54
CA ASN A 4 -18.42 12.39 2.52
C ASN A 4 -18.11 11.03 1.85
N LYS A 5 -17.06 11.00 1.01
CA LYS A 5 -16.39 9.76 0.58
C LYS A 5 -15.70 9.18 1.81
N GLY A 6 -16.50 8.70 2.75
CA GLY A 6 -16.08 8.16 4.02
C GLY A 6 -15.21 6.95 3.75
N PHE A 7 -13.91 7.17 3.79
CA PHE A 7 -12.90 6.14 3.80
C PHE A 7 -13.09 5.30 5.06
N LYS A 8 -13.87 4.22 4.98
CA LYS A 8 -14.07 3.29 6.08
C LYS A 8 -12.96 2.25 6.02
N PHE A 9 -11.88 2.48 6.75
CA PHE A 9 -10.91 1.42 7.09
C PHE A 9 -11.66 0.35 7.91
N ASN A 10 -12.18 -0.68 7.24
CA ASN A 10 -12.70 -1.86 7.90
C ASN A 10 -11.52 -2.80 8.19
N ILE A 11 -10.97 -2.72 9.40
CA ILE A 11 -10.05 -3.73 9.92
C ILE A 11 -10.91 -4.98 10.21
N ILE A 12 -11.04 -5.87 9.24
CA ILE A 12 -11.70 -7.18 9.41
C ILE A 12 -10.70 -8.06 10.16
N LYS A 13 -10.86 -8.16 11.49
CA LYS A 13 -10.12 -9.13 12.30
C LYS A 13 -10.83 -10.48 12.22
N ASN A 14 -10.09 -11.55 11.96
CA ASN A 14 -10.36 -12.79 12.68
C ASN A 14 -9.81 -12.58 14.10
N ASP A 15 -10.60 -12.92 15.12
CA ASP A 15 -10.23 -12.71 16.52
C ASP A 15 -8.93 -13.47 16.84
N PRO A 16 -7.80 -12.78 17.12
CA PRO A 16 -6.53 -13.45 17.41
C PRO A 16 -6.50 -14.05 18.82
N LEU A 17 -7.57 -13.90 19.61
CA LEU A 17 -7.70 -14.47 20.94
C LEU A 17 -8.43 -15.83 20.95
N ASP A 18 -8.88 -16.34 19.81
CA ASP A 18 -9.62 -17.61 19.70
C ASP A 18 -8.73 -18.87 19.78
N GLY A 19 -7.63 -18.82 20.54
CA GLY A 19 -6.85 -20.03 20.77
C GLY A 19 -5.65 -19.95 21.70
N HIS A 20 -4.82 -18.89 21.65
CA HIS A 20 -3.62 -18.85 22.48
C HIS A 20 -3.23 -17.43 22.91
N LYS A 21 -3.55 -17.10 24.16
CA LYS A 21 -2.93 -15.98 24.88
C LYS A 21 -1.46 -16.33 25.16
N GLY A 22 -0.54 -15.82 24.35
CA GLY A 22 0.86 -15.70 24.75
C GLY A 22 1.86 -16.25 23.75
N THR A 23 2.32 -15.41 22.82
CA THR A 23 3.70 -15.50 22.25
C THR A 23 4.17 -14.24 21.49
N ASN A 24 3.35 -13.19 21.39
CA ASN A 24 3.52 -12.15 20.37
C ASN A 24 3.55 -10.70 20.93
N ILE A 25 4.11 -10.52 22.12
CA ILE A 25 4.41 -9.17 22.64
C ILE A 25 5.62 -8.64 21.85
N GLY A 26 5.36 -7.86 20.80
CA GLY A 26 6.39 -7.27 19.93
C GLY A 26 6.38 -7.74 18.48
N SER A 27 5.46 -8.62 18.06
CA SER A 27 5.30 -8.95 16.64
C SER A 27 4.40 -7.92 15.95
N ILE A 28 4.88 -7.28 14.89
CA ILE A 28 4.02 -6.48 14.00
C ILE A 28 3.11 -7.47 13.25
N SER A 29 1.80 -7.37 13.45
CA SER A 29 0.85 -8.14 12.64
C SER A 29 0.81 -7.56 11.23
N LEU A 30 1.09 -8.38 10.21
CA LEU A 30 0.95 -7.99 8.81
C LEU A 30 -0.51 -7.74 8.43
N ASP A 31 -1.48 -8.25 9.22
CA ASP A 31 -2.91 -8.04 9.02
C ASP A 31 -3.32 -6.57 9.23
N ASN A 32 -2.46 -5.80 9.91
CA ASN A 32 -2.67 -4.41 10.25
C ASN A 32 -1.98 -3.44 9.27
N ILE A 33 -1.51 -3.93 8.12
CA ILE A 33 -0.79 -3.13 7.12
C ILE A 33 -1.62 -2.96 5.85
N ALA A 34 -1.77 -1.72 5.39
CA ALA A 34 -2.42 -1.39 4.13
C ALA A 34 -1.44 -0.76 3.13
N PRO A 35 -1.27 -1.35 1.93
CA PRO A 35 -0.62 -0.68 0.80
C PRO A 35 -1.54 0.39 0.21
N VAL A 36 -1.13 1.65 0.32
CA VAL A 36 -1.81 2.79 -0.29
C VAL A 36 -0.97 3.29 -1.46
N PHE A 37 -1.52 3.27 -2.66
CA PHE A 37 -0.91 3.84 -3.84
C PHE A 37 -1.38 5.29 -4.02
N ILE A 38 -0.46 6.18 -4.35
CA ILE A 38 -0.75 7.56 -4.74
C ILE A 38 -0.35 7.70 -6.21
N ASP A 39 -1.33 7.86 -7.09
CA ASP A 39 -1.12 8.24 -8.48
C ASP A 39 -0.87 9.75 -8.54
N VAL A 40 0.39 10.12 -8.76
CA VAL A 40 0.81 11.53 -8.73
C VAL A 40 0.21 12.31 -9.90
N GLN A 41 0.01 11.66 -11.05
CA GLN A 41 -0.52 12.32 -12.24
C GLN A 41 -2.03 12.55 -12.12
N ASN A 42 -2.77 11.56 -11.62
CA ASN A 42 -4.22 11.64 -11.47
C ASN A 42 -4.66 12.27 -10.14
N GLN A 43 -3.73 12.58 -9.24
CA GLN A 43 -4.00 13.12 -7.90
C GLN A 43 -4.98 12.22 -7.11
N GLU A 44 -4.83 10.91 -7.26
CA GLU A 44 -5.71 9.91 -6.65
C GLU A 44 -4.93 9.00 -5.69
N ALA A 45 -5.52 8.74 -4.52
CA ALA A 45 -5.00 7.76 -3.57
C ALA A 45 -5.98 6.58 -3.48
N PHE A 46 -5.46 5.36 -3.59
CA PHE A 46 -6.26 4.15 -3.53
C PHE A 46 -5.52 3.03 -2.79
N ILE A 47 -6.27 2.13 -2.16
CA ILE A 47 -5.72 0.89 -1.58
C ILE A 47 -5.77 -0.20 -2.64
N ASP A 48 -4.65 -0.92 -2.80
CA ASP A 48 -4.62 -2.16 -3.58
C ASP A 48 -3.92 -3.25 -2.75
N ILE A 49 -4.73 -4.11 -2.11
CA ILE A 49 -4.26 -5.22 -1.25
C ILE A 49 -3.30 -6.16 -2.00
N GLY A 50 -3.36 -6.20 -3.33
CA GLY A 50 -2.39 -6.92 -4.15
C GLY A 50 -0.94 -6.47 -3.92
N GLY A 51 -0.72 -5.23 -3.48
CA GLY A 51 0.60 -4.68 -3.15
C GLY A 51 1.36 -5.50 -2.10
N MET A 52 0.65 -6.16 -1.17
CA MET A 52 1.25 -7.05 -0.15
C MET A 52 2.10 -8.17 -0.76
N HIS A 53 1.83 -8.56 -2.02
CA HIS A 53 2.48 -9.68 -2.68
C HIS A 53 3.06 -9.31 -4.06
N ALA A 54 3.35 -8.02 -4.30
CA ALA A 54 3.77 -7.51 -5.61
C ALA A 54 2.76 -7.80 -6.73
N ARG A 55 1.47 -7.82 -6.40
CA ARG A 55 0.35 -8.14 -7.29
C ARG A 55 -0.61 -6.96 -7.45
N ALA A 56 -0.23 -5.74 -7.05
CA ALA A 56 -1.06 -4.58 -7.30
C ALA A 56 -1.24 -4.35 -8.81
N SER A 57 -2.34 -3.72 -9.20
CA SER A 57 -2.61 -3.26 -10.56
C SER A 57 -1.48 -2.41 -11.13
N VAL A 58 -0.82 -1.60 -10.30
CA VAL A 58 0.37 -0.79 -10.64
C VAL A 58 1.59 -1.67 -10.95
N GLU A 59 1.77 -2.77 -10.21
CA GLU A 59 2.97 -3.61 -10.28
C GLU A 59 2.86 -4.80 -11.25
N LYS A 60 1.64 -5.25 -11.53
CA LYS A 60 1.40 -6.40 -12.42
C LYS A 60 1.83 -6.09 -13.85
N GLY A 61 2.52 -7.05 -14.45
CA GLY A 61 2.84 -7.05 -15.87
C GLY A 61 4.09 -6.23 -16.26
N VAL A 62 4.79 -5.66 -15.29
CA VAL A 62 6.04 -4.91 -15.49
C VAL A 62 7.25 -5.63 -14.91
N LYS A 63 8.42 -5.43 -15.54
CA LYS A 63 9.71 -5.88 -15.01
C LYS A 63 10.40 -4.71 -14.30
N TRP A 64 10.80 -4.92 -13.05
CA TRP A 64 11.53 -3.93 -12.26
C TRP A 64 13.00 -3.86 -12.67
N ILE A 65 13.51 -2.64 -12.86
CA ILE A 65 14.90 -2.34 -13.23
C ILE A 65 15.42 -1.16 -12.38
N ASN A 66 16.74 -1.08 -12.24
CA ASN A 66 17.40 -0.02 -11.46
C ASN A 66 17.72 1.23 -12.29
N ASP A 67 17.48 1.18 -13.59
CA ASP A 67 17.74 2.30 -14.50
C ASP A 67 16.43 3.03 -14.78
N LYS A 68 16.31 4.23 -14.19
CA LYS A 68 15.10 5.05 -14.29
C LYS A 68 14.90 5.59 -15.71
N GLU A 69 15.97 5.92 -16.42
CA GLU A 69 15.93 6.55 -17.75
C GLU A 69 15.26 5.63 -18.78
N ILE A 70 15.45 4.31 -18.64
CA ILE A 70 14.79 3.31 -19.49
C ILE A 70 13.27 3.27 -19.27
N VAL A 71 12.78 3.64 -18.08
CA VAL A 71 11.35 3.62 -17.74
C VAL A 71 10.66 4.92 -18.14
N GLU A 72 11.39 6.03 -18.19
CA GLU A 72 10.88 7.35 -18.58
C GLU A 72 10.29 7.36 -20.00
N GLY A 73 9.41 8.35 -20.26
CA GLY A 73 8.69 8.48 -21.53
C GLY A 73 7.27 8.97 -21.34
N GLU A 74 6.54 9.13 -22.45
CA GLU A 74 5.19 9.70 -22.46
C GLU A 74 4.17 8.88 -21.64
N ASP A 75 4.30 7.56 -21.65
CA ASP A 75 3.43 6.63 -20.92
C ASP A 75 3.89 6.31 -19.48
N ALA A 76 5.00 6.90 -19.03
CA ALA A 76 5.57 6.61 -17.72
C ALA A 76 4.76 7.31 -16.63
N LYS A 77 4.21 6.54 -15.70
CA LYS A 77 3.34 7.03 -14.63
C LYS A 77 4.05 6.99 -13.28
N PRO A 78 4.20 8.14 -12.59
CA PRO A 78 4.78 8.20 -11.26
C PRO A 78 3.76 7.82 -10.17
N TYR A 79 4.19 6.95 -9.25
CA TYR A 79 3.41 6.52 -8.09
C TYR A 79 4.23 6.64 -6.81
N TRP A 80 3.54 6.75 -5.68
CA TRP A 80 4.09 6.38 -4.37
C TRP A 80 3.35 5.17 -3.83
N LEU A 81 4.08 4.23 -3.25
CA LEU A 81 3.52 3.16 -2.43
C LEU A 81 3.81 3.50 -0.97
N CYS A 82 2.75 3.80 -0.23
CA CYS A 82 2.79 4.05 1.20
C CYS A 82 2.30 2.81 1.95
N TRP A 83 3.15 2.27 2.81
CA TRP A 83 2.78 1.22 3.76
C TRP A 83 2.30 1.87 5.04
N VAL A 84 1.00 1.74 5.33
CA VAL A 84 0.39 2.32 6.52
C VAL A 84 0.05 1.19 7.48
N THR A 85 0.57 1.26 8.71
CA THR A 85 0.25 0.32 9.78
C THR A 85 -0.79 0.94 10.71
N THR A 86 -1.84 0.20 11.04
CA THR A 86 -2.89 0.61 11.99
C THR A 86 -2.96 -0.32 13.18
N GLU A 87 -2.99 0.21 14.39
CA GLU A 87 -3.14 -0.58 15.62
C GLU A 87 -4.37 -0.14 16.41
N ARG A 88 -4.69 -0.87 17.49
CA ARG A 88 -5.72 -0.46 18.46
C ARG A 88 -5.10 -0.30 19.85
N GLY A 89 -5.30 0.87 20.44
CA GLY A 89 -4.93 1.17 21.82
C GLY A 89 -6.17 1.43 22.68
N GLU A 90 -5.94 1.90 23.92
CA GLU A 90 -7.01 2.20 24.89
C GLU A 90 -8.03 3.23 24.38
N ASN A 91 -7.57 4.18 23.54
CA ASN A 91 -8.39 5.24 22.96
C ASN A 91 -8.98 4.88 21.58
N GLY A 92 -8.87 3.61 21.14
CA GLY A 92 -9.37 3.14 19.85
C GLY A 92 -8.29 2.95 18.78
N PRO A 93 -8.68 2.88 17.48
CA PRO A 93 -7.74 2.65 16.39
C PRO A 93 -6.85 3.88 16.15
N TYR A 94 -5.58 3.64 15.80
CA TYR A 94 -4.62 4.70 15.47
C TYR A 94 -3.63 4.23 14.39
N TYR A 95 -2.97 5.18 13.73
CA TYR A 95 -1.88 4.90 12.80
C TYR A 95 -0.59 4.68 13.59
N ALA A 96 -0.05 3.46 13.52
CA ALA A 96 1.15 3.06 14.26
C ALA A 96 2.45 3.32 13.48
N GLY A 97 2.36 3.51 12.16
CA GLY A 97 3.52 3.78 11.33
C GLY A 97 3.18 4.06 9.88
N VAL A 98 4.10 4.71 9.20
CA VAL A 98 4.06 4.92 7.75
C VAL A 98 5.46 4.86 7.19
N THR A 99 5.62 4.22 6.04
CA THR A 99 6.80 4.35 5.18
C THR A 99 6.35 4.45 3.74
N ALA A 100 7.16 5.02 2.86
CA ALA A 100 6.82 5.22 1.46
C ALA A 100 8.01 4.96 0.54
N CYS A 101 7.74 4.41 -0.64
CA CYS A 101 8.71 4.31 -1.73
C CYS A 101 8.11 4.84 -3.03
N TYR A 102 8.97 5.47 -3.84
CA TYR A 102 8.60 5.96 -5.16
C TYR A 102 8.63 4.83 -6.17
N LEU A 103 7.69 4.83 -7.11
CA LEU A 103 7.69 3.95 -8.27
C LEU A 103 7.48 4.79 -9.53
N LEU A 104 8.19 4.44 -10.60
CA LEU A 104 7.88 4.89 -11.94
C LEU A 104 7.48 3.66 -12.75
N VAL A 105 6.31 3.68 -13.38
CA VAL A 105 5.79 2.52 -14.11
C VAL A 105 5.42 2.92 -15.52
N ASN A 106 6.04 2.28 -16.50
CA ASN A 106 5.69 2.42 -17.90
C ASN A 106 5.17 1.10 -18.45
N LYS A 107 3.84 1.03 -18.60
CA LYS A 107 3.15 -0.20 -19.02
C LYS A 107 3.31 -0.48 -20.51
N SER A 108 3.56 0.51 -21.37
CA SER A 108 3.69 0.29 -22.82
C SER A 108 4.96 -0.50 -23.15
N ILE A 109 6.07 -0.23 -22.46
CA ILE A 109 7.32 -1.02 -22.57
C ILE A 109 7.45 -2.11 -21.49
N ARG A 110 6.46 -2.26 -20.62
CA ARG A 110 6.42 -3.23 -19.51
C ARG A 110 7.63 -3.14 -18.59
N ARG A 111 8.00 -1.92 -18.19
CA ARG A 111 9.11 -1.65 -17.27
C ARG A 111 8.64 -0.82 -16.08
N GLY A 112 9.27 -1.05 -14.94
CA GLY A 112 9.08 -0.26 -13.74
C GLY A 112 10.42 0.01 -13.05
N TYR A 113 10.51 1.12 -12.33
CA TYR A 113 11.63 1.50 -11.47
C TYR A 113 11.12 1.68 -10.05
N LYS A 114 11.81 1.10 -9.06
CA LYS A 114 11.52 1.24 -7.62
C LYS A 114 12.77 0.96 -6.79
#